data_AF-A0A7W0G8Y7-F1
#
_entry.id   AF-A0A7W0G8Y7-F1
#
_cell.length_a   1.000
_cell.length_b   1.000
_cell.length_c   1.000
_cell.angle_alpha   90.00
_cell.angle_beta   90.00
_cell.angle_gamma   90.00
#
_symmetry.space_group_name_H-M   'P 1'
#
loop_
_entity.id
_entity.type
_entity.pdbx_description
1 polymer ?
#
loop_
_entity_poly.entity_id
_entity_poly.type
_entity_poly.pdbx_seq_one_letter_code
_entity_poly.pdbx_strand_id
1 'polypeptide(L)'
;MLANPGKLTVVRALVTASVAMAALVGTAFAATDVRVIQGDRNAGGIKIGRSTPADVRRLYGTPSTSRVESTHSCVQSWKGVRLVVQFFTFEGKPCARGVALIVTVTGRAAWRTAVGLRVGDPAARVRALYPRVRPRAGFAGDRGYWLVTRQICAEVGGGRYPGLLARIQRGRVSALVARISVCD
;
A
#
# COMPACT_ATOMS: atom_id res chain seq x y z
N MET A 1 82.48 32.98 26.67
CA MET A 1 83.06 32.51 25.39
C MET A 1 81.91 32.10 24.48
N LEU A 2 81.73 32.82 23.35
CA LEU A 2 81.07 32.45 22.08
C LEU A 2 79.63 31.85 22.16
N ALA A 3 78.57 32.35 21.52
CA ALA A 3 78.41 33.26 20.38
C ALA A 3 77.00 33.92 20.39
N ASN A 4 76.89 34.98 19.59
CA ASN A 4 75.77 35.92 19.42
C ASN A 4 74.82 35.45 18.25
N PRO A 5 73.92 36.26 17.66
CA PRO A 5 72.46 36.20 17.79
C PRO A 5 71.70 36.09 16.45
N GLY A 6 70.36 36.14 16.49
CA GLY A 6 69.51 36.56 15.36
C GLY A 6 68.42 35.55 14.98
N LYS A 7 67.20 35.93 14.59
CA LYS A 7 66.53 37.20 14.27
C LYS A 7 65.02 36.90 14.40
N LEU A 8 64.29 37.68 15.19
CA LEU A 8 63.29 38.67 14.74
C LEU A 8 62.07 38.11 13.96
N THR A 9 60.93 38.13 14.67
CA THR A 9 59.67 38.79 14.27
C THR A 9 58.77 38.13 13.23
N VAL A 10 57.58 37.66 13.65
CA VAL A 10 56.24 37.98 13.08
C VAL A 10 55.21 37.68 14.20
N VAL A 11 54.74 38.63 15.02
CA VAL A 11 53.65 39.61 14.79
C VAL A 11 52.25 38.96 14.64
N ARG A 12 51.35 39.30 15.59
CA ARG A 12 49.87 39.32 15.51
C ARG A 12 49.15 37.96 15.39
N ALA A 13 47.99 37.69 15.99
CA ALA A 13 47.02 38.49 16.73
C ALA A 13 46.09 37.54 17.51
N LEU A 14 45.50 38.05 18.60
CA LEU A 14 44.30 37.49 19.23
C LEU A 14 43.16 37.34 18.21
N VAL A 15 42.47 36.19 18.19
CA VAL A 15 41.02 36.11 17.96
C VAL A 15 40.45 34.91 18.72
N THR A 16 39.71 35.19 19.79
CA THR A 16 38.70 34.33 20.40
C THR A 16 37.64 33.95 19.37
N ALA A 17 37.42 32.66 19.11
CA ALA A 17 36.34 32.18 18.24
C ALA A 17 35.48 31.14 18.98
N SER A 18 34.30 31.60 19.39
CA SER A 18 33.19 30.84 19.95
C SER A 18 32.67 29.82 18.93
N VAL A 19 32.92 28.53 19.16
CA VAL A 19 32.33 27.46 18.33
C VAL A 19 30.92 27.16 18.84
N ALA A 20 29.95 27.95 18.36
CA ALA A 20 28.54 27.60 18.43
C ALA A 20 28.27 26.52 17.37
N MET A 21 28.39 25.26 17.76
CA MET A 21 28.11 24.12 16.90
C MET A 21 26.59 23.98 16.76
N ALA A 22 26.04 24.55 15.69
CA ALA A 22 24.64 24.40 15.33
C ALA A 22 24.35 22.92 15.03
N ALA A 23 23.69 22.24 15.96
CA ALA A 23 23.13 20.92 15.75
C ALA A 23 22.00 21.01 14.72
N LEU A 24 22.33 20.83 13.44
CA LEU A 24 21.38 20.48 12.40
C LEU A 24 20.86 19.07 12.69
N VAL A 25 19.82 18.98 13.53
CA VAL A 25 19.02 17.76 13.69
C VAL A 25 18.27 17.56 12.38
N GLY A 26 18.90 16.91 11.42
CA GLY A 26 18.24 16.43 10.21
C GLY A 26 17.18 15.42 10.61
N THR A 27 15.91 15.85 10.65
CA THR A 27 14.78 14.94 10.71
C THR A 27 14.75 14.17 9.40
N ALA A 28 15.39 13.00 9.38
CA ALA A 28 15.22 12.03 8.31
C ALA A 28 13.74 11.63 8.30
N PHE A 29 12.95 12.28 7.45
CA PHE A 29 11.60 11.79 7.13
C PHE A 29 11.81 10.42 6.51
N ALA A 30 11.52 9.35 7.28
CA ALA A 30 11.41 8.02 6.72
C ALA A 30 10.41 8.10 5.58
N ALA A 31 10.91 8.02 4.34
CA ALA A 31 10.07 7.96 3.16
C ALA A 31 9.15 6.76 3.36
N THR A 32 7.87 7.03 3.62
CA THR A 32 6.91 5.95 3.73
C THR A 32 6.79 5.33 2.35
N ASP A 33 7.33 4.12 2.17
CA ASP A 33 7.22 3.41 0.91
C ASP A 33 5.76 3.32 0.49
N VAL A 34 5.42 4.07 -0.56
CA VAL A 34 4.06 4.12 -1.10
C VAL A 34 3.88 2.95 -2.05
N ARG A 35 2.98 2.04 -1.68
CA ARG A 35 2.63 0.87 -2.47
C ARG A 35 1.60 1.25 -3.53
N VAL A 36 1.77 0.70 -4.72
CA VAL A 36 0.93 1.02 -5.88
C VAL A 36 0.02 -0.15 -6.21
N ILE A 37 -1.25 0.17 -6.45
CA ILE A 37 -2.23 -0.75 -7.05
C ILE A 37 -2.28 -0.48 -8.55
N GLN A 38 -1.88 -1.46 -9.36
CA GLN A 38 -1.90 -1.40 -10.81
C GLN A 38 -3.13 -2.14 -11.34
N GLY A 39 -4.20 -1.37 -11.59
CA GLY A 39 -5.49 -1.91 -11.97
C GLY A 39 -6.04 -2.85 -10.90
N ASP A 40 -6.41 -4.06 -11.30
CA ASP A 40 -6.96 -5.11 -10.44
C ASP A 40 -6.14 -6.39 -10.44
N ARG A 41 -4.95 -6.38 -11.06
CA ARG A 41 -4.08 -7.57 -11.17
C ARG A 41 -2.87 -7.51 -10.23
N ASN A 42 -2.48 -6.32 -9.77
CA ASN A 42 -1.38 -6.15 -8.83
C ASN A 42 -1.70 -5.12 -7.73
N ALA A 43 -1.44 -5.47 -6.47
CA ALA A 43 -1.51 -4.56 -5.33
C ALA A 43 -0.23 -4.65 -4.51
N GLY A 44 0.68 -3.69 -4.67
CA GLY A 44 1.94 -3.64 -3.91
C GLY A 44 2.78 -4.90 -4.05
N GLY A 45 2.88 -5.46 -5.26
CA GLY A 45 3.60 -6.70 -5.54
C GLY A 45 2.78 -7.97 -5.40
N ILE A 46 1.60 -7.92 -4.76
CA ILE A 46 0.67 -9.07 -4.70
C ILE A 46 0.02 -9.23 -6.07
N LYS A 47 0.28 -10.36 -6.74
CA LYS A 47 -0.35 -10.72 -8.02
C LYS A 47 -1.69 -11.40 -7.73
N ILE A 48 -2.78 -10.71 -7.98
CA ILE A 48 -4.13 -11.19 -7.65
C ILE A 48 -4.47 -12.39 -8.55
N GLY A 49 -4.90 -13.49 -7.93
CA GLY A 49 -5.10 -14.81 -8.53
C GLY A 49 -3.87 -15.71 -8.61
N ARG A 50 -2.68 -15.21 -8.24
CA ARG A 50 -1.43 -15.98 -8.39
C ARG A 50 -0.59 -16.02 -7.13
N SER A 51 -0.55 -14.94 -6.36
CA SER A 51 0.24 -14.88 -5.13
C SER A 51 -0.36 -15.76 -4.04
N THR A 52 0.48 -16.59 -3.46
CA THR A 52 0.16 -17.46 -2.32
C THR A 52 0.36 -16.73 -0.99
N PRO A 53 -0.13 -17.27 0.14
CA PRO A 53 0.19 -16.78 1.47
C PRO A 53 1.71 -16.66 1.72
N ALA A 54 2.51 -17.59 1.18
CA ALA A 54 3.97 -17.52 1.30
C ALA A 54 4.55 -16.31 0.56
N ASP A 55 4.03 -16.00 -0.63
CA ASP A 55 4.48 -14.83 -1.41
C ASP A 55 4.16 -13.53 -0.68
N VAL A 56 2.94 -13.41 -0.13
CA VAL A 56 2.55 -12.21 0.62
C VAL A 56 3.36 -12.08 1.92
N ARG A 57 3.69 -13.19 2.59
CA ARG A 57 4.61 -13.17 3.74
C ARG A 57 6.01 -12.68 3.38
N ARG A 58 6.54 -13.02 2.21
CA ARG A 58 7.85 -12.50 1.78
C ARG A 58 7.83 -10.98 1.55
N LEU A 59 6.69 -10.43 1.13
CA LEU A 59 6.53 -9.00 0.87
C LEU A 59 6.24 -8.17 2.13
N TYR A 60 5.48 -8.73 3.07
CA TYR A 60 4.88 -7.98 4.19
C TYR A 60 5.20 -8.55 5.58
N GLY A 61 5.99 -9.62 5.65
CA GLY A 61 6.24 -10.37 6.88
C GLY A 61 5.06 -11.24 7.32
N THR A 62 5.13 -11.76 8.54
CA THR A 62 4.09 -12.60 9.13
C THR A 62 2.76 -11.83 9.28
N PRO A 63 1.62 -12.42 8.90
CA PRO A 63 0.33 -11.76 9.10
C PRO A 63 0.04 -11.57 10.60
N SER A 64 -0.57 -10.44 10.94
CA SER A 64 -1.07 -10.15 12.28
C SER A 64 -2.22 -11.06 12.69
N THR A 65 -3.04 -11.50 11.73
CA THR A 65 -4.08 -12.53 11.95
C THR A 65 -4.18 -13.45 10.75
N SER A 66 -4.56 -14.70 10.99
CA SER A 66 -4.89 -15.67 9.96
C SER A 66 -6.12 -16.45 10.41
N ARG A 67 -7.23 -16.35 9.66
CA ARG A 67 -8.52 -16.97 10.00
C ARG A 67 -9.05 -17.78 8.83
N VAL A 68 -9.34 -19.06 9.06
CA VAL A 68 -10.08 -19.89 8.12
C VAL A 68 -11.56 -19.50 8.20
N GLU A 69 -12.15 -19.13 7.07
CA GLU A 69 -13.59 -18.81 6.97
C GLU A 69 -14.40 -20.04 6.57
N SER A 70 -13.82 -20.88 5.72
CA SER A 70 -14.42 -22.11 5.22
C SER A 70 -13.32 -23.06 4.74
N THR A 71 -13.68 -24.26 4.30
CA THR A 71 -12.75 -25.22 3.70
C THR A 71 -11.95 -24.64 2.54
N HIS A 72 -12.50 -23.65 1.83
CA HIS A 72 -11.90 -23.04 0.64
C HIS A 72 -11.38 -21.63 0.84
N SER A 73 -11.70 -20.96 1.96
CA SER A 73 -11.40 -19.54 2.15
C SER A 73 -10.65 -19.26 3.44
N CYS A 74 -9.64 -18.39 3.35
CA CYS A 74 -8.90 -17.85 4.49
C CYS A 74 -8.72 -16.35 4.35
N VAL A 75 -8.80 -15.64 5.47
CA VAL A 75 -8.48 -14.21 5.55
C VAL A 75 -7.23 -14.01 6.40
N GLN A 76 -6.25 -13.32 5.84
CA GLN A 76 -5.06 -12.88 6.56
C GLN A 76 -4.97 -11.36 6.57
N SER A 77 -4.48 -10.79 7.68
CA SER A 77 -4.33 -9.34 7.83
C SER A 77 -2.93 -8.92 8.26
N TRP A 78 -2.49 -7.74 7.84
CA TRP A 78 -1.24 -7.12 8.24
C TRP A 78 -1.55 -5.71 8.76
N LYS A 79 -1.57 -5.57 10.09
CA LYS A 79 -1.94 -4.31 10.77
C LYS A 79 -1.00 -3.16 10.40
N GLY A 80 0.30 -3.42 10.34
CA GLY A 80 1.33 -2.40 10.07
C GLY A 80 1.17 -1.69 8.72
N VAL A 81 0.65 -2.38 7.70
CA VAL A 81 0.41 -1.81 6.37
C VAL A 81 -1.07 -1.67 6.03
N ARG A 82 -1.97 -1.92 6.98
CA ARG A 82 -3.43 -1.85 6.81
C ARG A 82 -3.93 -2.61 5.57
N LEU A 83 -3.46 -3.85 5.45
CA LEU A 83 -3.73 -4.77 4.36
C LEU A 83 -4.52 -5.98 4.88
N VAL A 84 -5.52 -6.40 4.11
CA VAL A 84 -6.24 -7.66 4.30
C VAL A 84 -6.26 -8.39 2.97
N VAL A 85 -5.93 -9.68 3.00
CA VAL A 85 -5.95 -10.56 1.82
C VAL A 85 -6.84 -11.75 2.12
N GLN A 86 -7.83 -11.98 1.25
CA GLN A 86 -8.59 -13.21 1.22
C GLN A 86 -7.93 -14.17 0.23
N PHE A 87 -7.58 -15.36 0.71
CA PHE A 87 -7.03 -16.45 -0.06
C PHE A 87 -8.10 -17.51 -0.31
N PHE A 88 -8.07 -18.10 -1.50
CA PHE A 88 -9.00 -19.13 -1.93
C PHE A 88 -8.28 -20.34 -2.54
N THR A 89 -8.78 -21.55 -2.32
CA THR A 89 -8.35 -22.79 -3.02
C THR A 89 -9.43 -23.85 -2.95
N PHE A 90 -9.50 -24.72 -3.97
CA PHE A 90 -10.32 -25.94 -3.97
C PHE A 90 -9.63 -27.13 -3.29
N GLU A 91 -8.30 -27.08 -3.09
CA GLU A 91 -7.50 -28.19 -2.55
C GLU A 91 -7.50 -28.25 -1.00
N GLY A 92 -8.19 -27.34 -0.34
CA GLY A 92 -8.15 -27.15 1.11
C GLY A 92 -6.88 -26.44 1.61
N LYS A 93 -6.82 -26.22 2.94
CA LYS A 93 -5.76 -25.45 3.62
C LYS A 93 -5.53 -24.04 3.01
N PRO A 94 -6.58 -23.20 2.87
CA PRO A 94 -6.51 -21.92 2.17
C PRO A 94 -5.49 -20.92 2.74
N CYS A 95 -5.20 -20.97 4.05
CA CYS A 95 -4.19 -20.09 4.67
C CYS A 95 -2.74 -20.45 4.31
N ALA A 96 -2.51 -21.62 3.71
CA ALA A 96 -1.19 -22.09 3.31
C ALA A 96 -1.06 -22.25 1.79
N ARG A 97 -2.10 -22.79 1.14
CA ARG A 97 -2.10 -23.17 -0.29
C ARG A 97 -3.05 -22.35 -1.16
N GLY A 98 -3.75 -21.38 -0.58
CA GLY A 98 -4.64 -20.50 -1.34
C GLY A 98 -3.91 -19.56 -2.29
N VAL A 99 -4.67 -18.93 -3.17
CA VAL A 99 -4.23 -17.79 -3.99
C VAL A 99 -5.01 -16.54 -3.59
N ALA A 100 -4.34 -15.38 -3.64
CA ALA A 100 -4.92 -14.10 -3.24
C ALA A 100 -6.07 -13.72 -4.19
N LEU A 101 -7.31 -13.80 -3.73
CA LEU A 101 -8.51 -13.52 -4.52
C LEU A 101 -9.00 -12.09 -4.33
N ILE A 102 -8.94 -11.59 -3.09
CA ILE A 102 -9.36 -10.23 -2.73
C ILE A 102 -8.27 -9.57 -1.89
N VAL A 103 -7.84 -8.39 -2.33
CA VAL A 103 -6.91 -7.53 -1.60
C VAL A 103 -7.63 -6.25 -1.22
N THR A 104 -7.77 -6.01 0.08
CA THR A 104 -8.37 -4.80 0.64
C THR A 104 -7.32 -3.99 1.39
N VAL A 105 -7.19 -2.71 1.05
CA VAL A 105 -6.28 -1.79 1.74
C VAL A 105 -7.02 -0.59 2.30
N THR A 106 -6.65 -0.19 3.53
CA THR A 106 -7.25 0.95 4.25
C THR A 106 -6.21 1.97 4.74
N GLY A 107 -4.93 1.77 4.39
CA GLY A 107 -3.85 2.69 4.75
C GLY A 107 -3.82 3.94 3.87
N ARG A 108 -4.01 5.12 4.47
CA ARG A 108 -4.09 6.42 3.75
C ARG A 108 -2.78 6.82 3.05
N ALA A 109 -1.66 6.81 3.78
CA ALA A 109 -0.37 7.23 3.24
C ALA A 109 0.35 6.11 2.46
N ALA A 110 0.16 4.87 2.89
CA ALA A 110 0.92 3.71 2.41
C ALA A 110 0.47 3.16 1.05
N TRP A 111 -0.70 3.56 0.55
CA TRP A 111 -1.29 3.00 -0.67
C TRP A 111 -1.83 4.07 -1.61
N ARG A 112 -1.66 3.83 -2.91
CA ARG A 112 -2.34 4.57 -3.97
C ARG A 112 -2.61 3.67 -5.18
N THR A 113 -3.58 4.03 -5.99
CA THR A 113 -3.69 3.48 -7.36
C THR A 113 -2.60 4.06 -8.25
N ALA A 114 -2.32 3.43 -9.40
CA ALA A 114 -1.35 3.92 -10.38
C ALA A 114 -1.63 5.37 -10.82
N VAL A 115 -2.91 5.75 -10.93
CA VAL A 115 -3.34 7.13 -11.27
C VAL A 115 -3.44 8.07 -10.06
N GLY A 116 -2.96 7.64 -8.89
CA GLY A 116 -2.78 8.51 -7.73
C GLY A 116 -3.94 8.61 -6.75
N LEU A 117 -5.04 7.87 -6.93
CA LEU A 117 -6.13 7.82 -5.94
C LEU A 117 -5.67 7.13 -4.66
N ARG A 118 -5.96 7.72 -3.50
CA ARG A 118 -5.59 7.23 -2.16
C ARG A 118 -6.81 6.95 -1.28
N VAL A 119 -6.59 6.18 -0.22
CA VAL A 119 -7.57 6.07 0.86
C VAL A 119 -7.64 7.42 1.61
N GLY A 120 -8.85 7.91 1.86
CA GLY A 120 -9.13 9.21 2.48
C GLY A 120 -9.51 10.31 1.49
N ASP A 121 -9.22 10.12 0.19
CA ASP A 121 -9.56 11.07 -0.86
C ASP A 121 -11.08 11.32 -0.93
N PRO A 122 -11.53 12.54 -1.22
CA PRO A 122 -12.94 12.83 -1.41
C PRO A 122 -13.47 12.14 -2.66
N ALA A 123 -14.76 11.81 -2.69
CA ALA A 123 -15.41 11.24 -3.87
C ALA A 123 -15.24 12.11 -5.14
N ALA A 124 -15.10 13.44 -4.98
CA ALA A 124 -14.78 14.35 -6.07
C ALA A 124 -13.44 14.01 -6.76
N ARG A 125 -12.42 13.61 -5.98
CA ARG A 125 -11.12 13.19 -6.52
C ARG A 125 -11.23 11.89 -7.31
N VAL A 126 -12.09 10.97 -6.89
CA VAL A 126 -12.39 9.75 -7.66
C VAL A 126 -12.93 10.11 -9.05
N ARG A 127 -13.91 11.02 -9.11
CA ARG A 127 -14.49 11.48 -10.38
C ARG A 127 -13.49 12.22 -11.26
N ALA A 128 -12.60 13.01 -10.66
CA ALA A 128 -11.54 13.70 -11.40
C ALA A 128 -10.52 12.73 -12.02
N LEU A 129 -10.09 11.71 -11.27
CA LEU A 129 -9.12 10.72 -11.74
C LEU A 129 -9.73 9.65 -12.65
N TYR A 130 -11.02 9.41 -12.53
CA TYR A 130 -11.75 8.40 -13.28
C TYR A 130 -13.06 8.98 -13.82
N PRO A 131 -13.02 9.81 -14.89
CA PRO A 131 -14.18 10.60 -15.32
C PRO A 131 -15.38 9.78 -15.80
N ARG A 132 -15.16 8.52 -16.18
CA ARG A 132 -16.23 7.63 -16.68
C ARG A 132 -16.91 6.79 -15.58
N VAL A 133 -16.45 6.86 -14.33
CA VAL A 133 -16.97 5.98 -13.27
C VAL A 133 -18.25 6.56 -12.67
N ARG A 134 -19.23 5.69 -12.47
CA ARG A 134 -20.47 6.04 -11.77
C ARG A 134 -20.47 5.41 -10.38
N PRO A 135 -21.03 6.10 -9.38
CA PRO A 135 -21.23 5.48 -8.07
C PRO A 135 -22.20 4.31 -8.23
N ARG A 136 -21.94 3.22 -7.53
CA ARG A 136 -22.79 2.04 -7.49
C ARG A 136 -23.09 1.67 -6.05
N ALA A 137 -24.36 1.36 -5.81
CA ALA A 137 -24.78 0.74 -4.57
C ALA A 137 -24.59 -0.77 -4.72
N GLY A 138 -23.79 -1.38 -3.84
CA GLY A 138 -23.73 -2.82 -3.73
C GLY A 138 -22.74 -3.50 -4.69
N PHE A 139 -21.81 -4.22 -4.08
CA PHE A 139 -21.27 -5.50 -4.55
C PHE A 139 -20.68 -6.20 -3.33
N ALA A 140 -21.20 -7.37 -2.94
CA ALA A 140 -20.84 -8.03 -1.68
C ALA A 140 -20.93 -7.09 -0.45
N GLY A 141 -22.01 -6.30 -0.36
CA GLY A 141 -22.21 -5.31 0.73
C GLY A 141 -21.46 -3.99 0.55
N ASP A 142 -20.55 -3.87 -0.42
CA ASP A 142 -19.78 -2.66 -0.65
C ASP A 142 -20.57 -1.57 -1.40
N ARG A 143 -20.33 -0.30 -1.05
CA ARG A 143 -20.82 0.88 -1.80
C ARG A 143 -19.63 1.70 -2.27
N GLY A 144 -19.64 2.18 -3.51
CA GLY A 144 -18.55 2.99 -4.02
C GLY A 144 -18.45 3.06 -5.55
N TYR A 145 -17.23 3.27 -6.04
CA TYR A 145 -16.96 3.42 -7.47
C TYR A 145 -16.20 2.22 -8.02
N TRP A 146 -16.73 1.62 -9.08
CA TRP A 146 -16.06 0.53 -9.80
C TRP A 146 -15.06 1.16 -10.77
N LEU A 147 -13.79 1.16 -10.38
CA LEU A 147 -12.69 1.78 -11.12
C LEU A 147 -12.25 0.89 -12.29
N VAL A 148 -12.27 -0.42 -12.08
CA VAL A 148 -12.12 -1.44 -13.12
C VAL A 148 -13.32 -2.38 -13.00
N THR A 149 -14.05 -2.55 -14.10
CA THR A 149 -15.16 -3.49 -14.17
C THR A 149 -14.73 -4.74 -14.92
N ARG A 150 -15.04 -5.89 -14.35
CA ARG A 150 -14.82 -7.21 -14.93
C ARG A 150 -16.15 -7.91 -15.16
N GLN A 151 -16.09 -9.03 -15.88
CA GLN A 151 -17.21 -9.90 -16.15
C GLN A 151 -16.89 -11.26 -15.53
N ILE A 152 -17.84 -11.81 -14.78
CA ILE A 152 -17.77 -13.20 -14.29
C ILE A 152 -17.99 -14.12 -15.51
N CYS A 153 -17.30 -15.27 -15.54
CA CYS A 153 -17.53 -16.35 -16.49
C CYS A 153 -19.03 -16.70 -16.59
N ALA A 154 -19.52 -16.99 -17.79
CA ALA A 154 -20.93 -17.29 -18.02
C ALA A 154 -21.37 -18.57 -17.31
N GLU A 155 -20.44 -19.51 -17.16
CA GLU A 155 -20.57 -20.85 -16.59
C GLU A 155 -20.98 -20.83 -15.11
N VAL A 156 -20.72 -19.75 -14.37
CA VAL A 156 -21.10 -19.61 -12.95
C VAL A 156 -22.16 -18.52 -12.71
N GLY A 157 -22.91 -18.17 -13.76
CA GLY A 157 -24.02 -17.22 -13.70
C GLY A 157 -23.73 -15.83 -14.29
N GLY A 158 -22.48 -15.56 -14.70
CA GLY A 158 -22.10 -14.32 -15.36
C GLY A 158 -22.29 -13.05 -14.51
N GLY A 159 -22.29 -11.90 -15.18
CA GLY A 159 -22.53 -10.59 -14.58
C GLY A 159 -21.27 -9.76 -14.37
N ARG A 160 -21.47 -8.45 -14.12
CA ARG A 160 -20.38 -7.49 -13.94
C ARG A 160 -20.00 -7.38 -12.48
N TYR A 161 -18.71 -7.25 -12.20
CA TYR A 161 -18.21 -7.03 -10.85
C TYR A 161 -17.04 -6.01 -10.82
N PRO A 162 -16.75 -5.37 -9.67
CA PRO A 162 -15.63 -4.46 -9.58
C PRO A 162 -14.33 -5.23 -9.40
N GLY A 163 -13.52 -5.35 -10.45
CA GLY A 163 -12.13 -5.82 -10.33
C GLY A 163 -11.32 -4.87 -9.46
N LEU A 164 -11.53 -3.56 -9.59
CA LEU A 164 -11.01 -2.55 -8.66
C LEU A 164 -12.15 -1.65 -8.19
N LEU A 165 -12.31 -1.54 -6.87
CA LEU A 165 -13.33 -0.75 -6.19
C LEU A 165 -12.67 0.32 -5.31
N ALA A 166 -13.16 1.56 -5.39
CA ALA A 166 -13.01 2.54 -4.32
C ALA A 166 -14.26 2.53 -3.44
N ARG A 167 -14.18 1.93 -2.26
CA ARG A 167 -15.27 1.91 -1.28
C ARG A 167 -15.43 3.31 -0.69
N ILE A 168 -16.66 3.80 -0.60
CA ILE A 168 -16.96 5.14 -0.09
C ILE A 168 -17.66 5.04 1.26
N GLN A 169 -17.17 5.82 2.23
CA GLN A 169 -17.82 6.03 3.53
C GLN A 169 -17.73 7.51 3.88
N ARG A 170 -18.87 8.11 4.26
CA ARG A 170 -18.96 9.55 4.61
C ARG A 170 -18.32 10.46 3.55
N GLY A 171 -18.59 10.18 2.27
CA GLY A 171 -18.12 10.98 1.13
C GLY A 171 -16.63 10.82 0.76
N ARG A 172 -15.90 9.91 1.40
CA ARG A 172 -14.46 9.68 1.18
C ARG A 172 -14.15 8.23 0.89
N VAL A 173 -13.03 7.98 0.22
CA VAL A 173 -12.52 6.63 -0.01
C VAL A 173 -12.13 6.01 1.34
N SER A 174 -12.83 4.96 1.76
CA SER A 174 -12.53 4.23 2.99
C SER A 174 -11.65 3.01 2.76
N ALA A 175 -11.69 2.44 1.55
CA ALA A 175 -10.82 1.35 1.14
C ALA A 175 -10.63 1.33 -0.37
N LEU A 176 -9.49 0.80 -0.80
CA LEU A 176 -9.30 0.33 -2.17
C LEU A 176 -9.32 -1.19 -2.15
N VAL A 177 -10.15 -1.80 -3.01
CA VAL A 177 -10.32 -3.25 -3.04
C VAL A 177 -10.08 -3.75 -4.46
N ALA A 178 -9.02 -4.53 -4.63
CA ALA A 178 -8.71 -5.21 -5.88
C ALA A 178 -9.08 -6.69 -5.74
N ARG A 179 -9.74 -7.26 -6.74
CA ARG A 179 -10.28 -8.62 -6.70
C ARG A 179 -10.38 -9.22 -8.10
N ILE A 180 -10.38 -10.54 -8.14
CA ILE A 180 -10.78 -11.31 -9.33
C ILE A 180 -11.89 -12.29 -8.95
N SER A 181 -12.55 -12.88 -9.95
CA SER A 181 -13.40 -14.04 -9.76
C SER A 181 -12.59 -15.33 -9.84
N VAL A 182 -13.18 -16.45 -9.41
CA VAL A 182 -12.56 -17.78 -9.48
C VAL A 182 -12.33 -18.28 -10.91
N CYS A 183 -12.90 -17.61 -11.92
CA CYS A 183 -12.78 -17.97 -13.34
C CYS A 183 -11.88 -17.03 -14.17
N ASP A 184 -11.20 -16.08 -13.54
CA ASP A 184 -10.29 -15.13 -14.24
C ASP A 184 -8.85 -15.64 -14.36
#